data_AF-A0A9J6EC65-F1
#
_entry.id   AF-A0A9J6EC65-F1
#
_cell.length_a   1.000
_cell.length_b   1.000
_cell.length_c   1.000
_cell.angle_alpha   90.00
_cell.angle_beta   90.00
_cell.angle_gamma   90.00
#
_symmetry.space_group_name_H-M   'P 1'
#
loop_
_entity.id
_entity.type
_entity.pdbx_description
1 polymer ?
#
loop_
_entity_poly.entity_id
_entity_poly.type
_entity_poly.pdbx_seq_one_letter_code
_entity_poly.pdbx_strand_id
1 'polypeptide(L)'
;MHVKSRWFAELLFNKSSLPSEETMLEEILNKRESMRHRYVTSPRHTIQEDWVHYMDELASQIGARPRILKYFFSDNELFRALLGPCVPYQFRLEGPHKWSGARQAILESRRRVMYPLNERCTSFSKKGSSTFLFVFFFFFVLAIAYVLSGQ
;
A
#
# COMPACT_ATOMS: atom_id res chain seq x y z
N MET A 1 -6.02 -2.20 14.36
CA MET A 1 -6.06 -1.48 15.64
C MET A 1 -4.87 -0.55 15.86
N HIS A 2 -3.63 -0.97 15.61
CA HIS A 2 -2.42 -0.16 15.90
C HIS A 2 -2.45 1.31 15.43
N VAL A 3 -2.85 1.61 14.18
CA VAL A 3 -2.92 3.00 13.68
C VAL A 3 -4.02 3.80 14.36
N LYS A 4 -5.20 3.19 14.60
CA LYS A 4 -6.29 3.80 15.37
C LYS A 4 -5.87 4.19 16.78
N SER A 5 -5.12 3.33 17.47
CA SER A 5 -4.57 3.63 18.79
C SER A 5 -3.57 4.79 18.77
N ARG A 6 -2.72 4.88 17.73
CA ARG A 6 -1.79 6.01 17.55
C ARG A 6 -2.54 7.32 17.35
N TRP A 7 -3.51 7.32 16.46
CA TRP A 7 -4.35 8.50 16.22
C TRP A 7 -5.08 8.94 17.48
N PHE A 8 -5.70 8.01 18.20
CA PHE A 8 -6.36 8.32 19.47
C PHE A 8 -5.41 8.87 20.53
N ALA A 9 -4.19 8.33 20.64
CA ALA A 9 -3.19 8.86 21.55
C ALA A 9 -2.79 10.30 21.18
N GLU A 10 -2.61 10.60 19.90
CA GLU A 10 -2.28 11.97 19.44
C GLU A 10 -3.43 12.96 19.73
N LEU A 11 -4.69 12.52 19.65
CA LEU A 11 -5.84 13.31 20.11
C LEU A 11 -5.80 13.57 21.62
N LEU A 12 -5.52 12.54 22.43
CA LEU A 12 -5.43 12.69 23.89
C LEU A 12 -4.31 13.65 24.31
N PHE A 13 -3.20 13.66 23.56
CA PHE A 13 -2.08 14.58 23.79
C PHE A 13 -2.26 15.95 23.11
N ASN A 14 -3.45 16.27 22.57
CA ASN A 14 -3.76 17.51 21.86
C ASN A 14 -2.80 17.84 20.71
N LYS A 15 -2.19 16.81 20.10
CA LYS A 15 -1.34 16.96 18.92
C LYS A 15 -2.13 16.96 17.62
N SER A 16 -3.31 16.35 17.64
CA SER A 16 -4.33 16.46 16.60
C SER A 16 -5.65 16.94 17.20
N SER A 17 -6.45 17.67 16.42
CA SER A 17 -7.78 18.14 16.83
C SER A 17 -8.87 17.46 16.01
N LEU A 18 -10.03 17.26 16.62
CA LEU A 18 -11.23 16.84 15.90
C LEU A 18 -11.82 18.05 15.15
N PRO A 19 -12.52 17.82 14.02
CA PRO A 19 -13.28 18.86 13.36
C PRO A 19 -14.52 19.25 14.20
N SER A 20 -15.29 20.23 13.73
CA SER A 20 -16.52 20.65 14.40
C SER A 20 -17.56 19.52 14.43
N GLU A 21 -18.48 19.59 15.38
CA GLU A 21 -19.56 18.61 15.52
C GLU A 21 -20.42 18.50 14.26
N GLU A 22 -20.76 19.64 13.64
CA GLU A 22 -21.53 19.69 12.40
C GLU A 22 -20.83 18.91 11.27
N THR A 23 -19.53 19.13 11.07
CA THR A 23 -18.75 18.42 10.05
C THR A 23 -18.63 16.92 10.36
N MET A 24 -18.46 16.54 11.64
CA MET A 24 -18.45 15.12 12.02
C MET A 24 -19.79 14.44 11.71
N LEU A 25 -20.91 15.09 12.03
CA LEU A 25 -22.24 14.55 11.77
C LEU A 25 -22.51 14.41 10.28
N GLU A 26 -22.14 15.41 9.48
CA GLU A 26 -22.24 15.36 8.02
C GLU A 26 -21.44 14.18 7.45
N GLU A 27 -20.18 14.02 7.89
CA GLU A 27 -19.33 12.92 7.43
C GLU A 27 -19.89 11.53 7.83
N ILE A 28 -20.44 11.42 9.05
CA ILE A 28 -21.10 10.20 9.52
C ILE A 28 -22.31 9.84 8.63
N LEU A 29 -23.12 10.83 8.27
CA LEU A 29 -24.29 10.63 7.40
C LEU A 29 -23.86 10.17 6.00
N ASN A 30 -22.88 10.85 5.40
CA ASN A 30 -22.32 10.51 4.09
C ASN A 30 -21.71 9.09 4.08
N LYS A 31 -20.93 8.74 5.11
CA LYS A 31 -20.36 7.38 5.27
C LYS A 31 -21.47 6.33 5.38
N ARG A 32 -22.52 6.57 6.19
CA ARG A 32 -23.68 5.67 6.32
C ARG A 32 -24.44 5.48 5.02
N GLU A 33 -24.62 6.54 4.24
CA GLU A 33 -25.25 6.45 2.91
C GLU A 33 -24.39 5.63 1.94
N SER A 34 -23.08 5.92 1.87
CA SER A 34 -22.14 5.17 1.02
C SER A 34 -22.06 3.68 1.38
N MET A 35 -22.18 3.33 2.66
CA MET A 35 -22.23 1.95 3.13
C MET A 35 -23.54 1.27 2.69
N ARG A 36 -24.68 1.97 2.79
CA ARG A 36 -25.98 1.46 2.36
C ARG A 36 -26.05 1.15 0.86
N HIS A 37 -25.35 1.94 0.04
CA HIS A 37 -25.23 1.67 -1.40
C HIS A 37 -24.32 0.47 -1.71
N ARG A 38 -23.27 0.25 -0.92
CA ARG A 38 -22.30 -0.85 -1.15
C ARG A 38 -22.72 -2.19 -0.54
N TYR A 39 -23.45 -2.18 0.57
CA TYR A 39 -23.73 -3.37 1.36
C TYR A 39 -25.22 -3.58 1.59
N VAL A 40 -25.64 -4.85 1.58
CA VAL A 40 -27.03 -5.22 1.87
C VAL A 40 -27.37 -4.83 3.31
N THR A 41 -28.56 -4.26 3.52
CA THR A 41 -29.12 -3.92 4.83
C THR A 41 -29.26 -5.18 5.68
N SER A 42 -28.25 -5.46 6.49
CA SER A 42 -28.21 -6.56 7.45
C SER A 42 -27.58 -6.06 8.74
N PRO A 43 -28.00 -6.55 9.92
CA PRO A 43 -27.34 -6.24 11.20
C PRO A 43 -25.84 -6.58 11.22
N ARG A 44 -25.38 -7.48 10.33
CA ARG A 44 -23.96 -7.83 10.20
C ARG A 44 -23.13 -6.78 9.44
N HIS A 45 -23.76 -5.86 8.72
CA HIS A 45 -23.09 -4.90 7.85
C HIS A 45 -23.12 -3.46 8.39
N THR A 46 -23.45 -3.28 9.67
CA THR A 46 -23.52 -1.96 10.32
C THR A 46 -22.16 -1.28 10.49
N ILE A 47 -21.06 -2.05 10.54
CA ILE A 47 -19.68 -1.56 10.75
C ILE A 47 -18.76 -2.16 9.68
N GLN A 48 -19.11 -2.00 8.41
CA GLN A 48 -18.25 -2.43 7.30
C GLN A 48 -17.50 -1.25 6.70
N GLU A 49 -16.18 -1.33 6.78
CA GLU A 49 -15.29 -0.33 6.21
C GLU A 49 -14.18 -1.02 5.42
N ASP A 50 -13.77 -0.39 4.31
CA ASP A 50 -12.61 -0.85 3.57
C ASP A 50 -11.36 -0.58 4.40
N TRP A 51 -10.65 -1.66 4.73
CA TRP A 51 -9.48 -1.60 5.58
C TRP A 51 -8.39 -0.68 5.02
N VAL A 52 -8.14 -0.69 3.70
CA VAL A 52 -7.07 0.13 3.12
C VAL A 52 -7.42 1.61 3.24
N HIS A 53 -8.63 1.98 2.81
CA HIS A 53 -9.11 3.37 2.87
C HIS A 53 -9.15 3.90 4.30
N TYR A 54 -9.71 3.12 5.24
CA TYR A 54 -9.79 3.51 6.64
C TYR A 54 -8.41 3.72 7.27
N MET A 55 -7.46 2.82 6.99
CA MET A 55 -6.11 2.93 7.52
C MET A 55 -5.35 4.12 6.92
N ASP A 56 -5.54 4.40 5.62
CA ASP A 56 -4.97 5.57 4.95
C ASP A 56 -5.53 6.89 5.48
N GLU A 57 -6.83 6.96 5.77
CA GLU A 57 -7.49 8.13 6.38
C GLU A 57 -6.88 8.45 7.74
N LEU A 58 -6.83 7.45 8.63
CA LEU A 58 -6.22 7.60 9.95
C LEU A 58 -4.72 7.93 9.86
N ALA A 59 -3.99 7.25 8.98
CA ALA A 59 -2.57 7.50 8.78
C ALA A 59 -2.31 8.91 8.23
N SER A 60 -3.22 9.46 7.42
CA SER A 60 -3.14 10.83 6.92
C SER A 60 -3.28 11.84 8.04
N GLN A 61 -4.21 11.61 8.98
CA GLN A 61 -4.43 12.50 10.12
C GLN A 61 -3.21 12.59 11.06
N ILE A 62 -2.41 11.53 11.16
CA ILE A 62 -1.15 11.51 11.93
C ILE A 62 0.10 11.75 11.06
N GLY A 63 -0.04 12.04 9.77
CA GLY A 63 1.09 12.24 8.84
C GLY A 63 1.96 10.99 8.60
N ALA A 64 1.44 9.80 8.89
CA ALA A 64 2.12 8.50 8.70
C ALA A 64 1.78 7.80 7.38
N ARG A 65 0.93 8.41 6.55
CA ARG A 65 0.58 7.88 5.22
C ARG A 65 1.79 7.99 4.27
N PRO A 66 2.26 6.89 3.67
CA PRO A 66 3.42 6.92 2.78
C PRO A 66 3.06 7.65 1.47
N ARG A 67 3.87 8.66 1.11
CA ARG A 67 3.75 9.32 -0.19
C ARG A 67 4.37 8.46 -1.28
N ILE A 68 3.57 7.61 -1.92
CA ILE A 68 4.03 6.60 -2.89
C ILE A 68 4.92 7.23 -3.99
N LEU A 69 4.49 8.37 -4.57
CA LEU A 69 5.24 9.06 -5.63
C LEU A 69 6.62 9.56 -5.19
N LYS A 70 6.81 9.88 -3.91
CA LYS A 70 8.13 10.27 -3.38
C LYS A 70 9.14 9.14 -3.54
N TYR A 71 8.70 7.90 -3.28
CA TYR A 71 9.56 6.72 -3.37
C TYR A 71 9.90 6.35 -4.81
N PHE A 72 9.08 6.74 -5.79
CA PHE A 72 9.43 6.54 -7.19
C PHE A 72 10.77 7.21 -7.55
N PHE A 73 10.99 8.43 -7.05
CA PHE A 73 12.21 9.19 -7.31
C PHE A 73 13.37 8.84 -6.37
N SER A 74 13.11 8.47 -5.12
CA SER A 74 14.18 8.19 -4.14
C SER A 74 14.59 6.72 -4.05
N ASP A 75 13.62 5.80 -4.09
CA ASP A 75 13.82 4.37 -3.83
C ASP A 75 12.85 3.52 -4.65
N ASN A 76 13.26 3.26 -5.90
CA ASN A 76 12.48 2.50 -6.86
C ASN A 76 12.16 1.06 -6.39
N GLU A 77 13.02 0.47 -5.54
CA GLU A 77 12.77 -0.87 -5.01
C GLU A 77 11.61 -0.86 -4.02
N LEU A 78 11.62 0.10 -3.08
CA LEU A 78 10.52 0.30 -2.15
C LEU A 78 9.24 0.72 -2.88
N PHE A 79 9.33 1.58 -3.89
CA PHE A 79 8.18 1.97 -4.72
C PHE A 79 7.49 0.76 -5.34
N ARG A 80 8.25 -0.14 -5.97
CA ARG A 80 7.71 -1.38 -6.54
C ARG A 80 7.06 -2.28 -5.49
N ALA A 81 7.60 -2.32 -4.27
CA ALA A 81 7.01 -3.08 -3.18
C ALA A 81 5.72 -2.44 -2.63
N LEU A 82 5.64 -1.11 -2.61
CA LEU A 82 4.45 -0.35 -2.18
C LEU A 82 3.28 -0.49 -3.16
N LEU A 83 3.56 -0.65 -4.46
CA LEU A 83 2.55 -0.98 -5.48
C LEU A 83 2.00 -2.42 -5.35
N GLY A 84 2.63 -3.25 -4.54
CA GLY A 84 2.20 -4.62 -4.26
C GLY A 84 1.19 -4.69 -3.11
N PRO A 85 1.25 -5.74 -2.28
CA PRO A 85 0.31 -5.90 -1.17
C PRO A 85 0.51 -4.81 -0.11
N CYS A 86 -0.59 -4.28 0.42
CA CYS A 86 -0.56 -3.34 1.55
C CYS A 86 -0.14 -4.06 2.83
N VAL A 87 1.09 -3.80 3.29
CA VAL A 87 1.63 -4.38 4.54
C VAL A 87 1.62 -3.33 5.66
N PRO A 88 1.32 -3.72 6.92
CA PRO A 88 1.15 -2.76 8.01
C PRO A 88 2.43 -1.98 8.36
N TYR A 89 3.61 -2.47 7.93
CA TYR A 89 4.89 -1.78 8.08
C TYR A 89 4.95 -0.45 7.32
N GLN A 90 4.11 -0.27 6.29
CA GLN A 90 4.05 0.95 5.48
C GLN A 90 3.69 2.19 6.32
N PHE A 91 2.80 2.05 7.31
CA PHE A 91 2.38 3.14 8.21
C PHE A 91 3.44 3.51 9.27
N ARG A 92 4.64 2.93 9.20
CA ARG A 92 5.81 3.30 10.03
C ARG A 92 6.99 3.81 9.20
N LEU A 93 6.80 4.02 7.89
CA LEU A 93 7.80 4.63 7.01
C LEU A 93 7.90 6.15 7.20
N GLU A 94 6.74 6.81 7.32
CA GLU A 94 6.61 8.25 7.52
C GLU A 94 5.87 8.58 8.82
N GLY A 95 5.80 9.87 9.16
CA GLY A 95 5.12 10.35 10.37
C GLY A 95 5.91 10.21 11.67
N PRO A 96 5.25 10.39 12.83
CA PRO A 96 5.86 10.28 14.15
C PRO A 96 6.13 8.81 14.50
N HIS A 97 7.21 8.53 15.26
CA HIS A 97 7.60 7.17 15.69
C HIS A 97 7.89 6.21 14.52
N LYS A 98 8.69 6.68 13.54
CA LYS A 98 9.14 5.85 12.41
C LYS A 98 9.96 4.66 12.89
N TRP A 99 9.84 3.55 12.19
CA TRP A 99 10.67 2.38 12.45
C TRP A 99 11.73 2.22 11.37
N SER A 100 13.01 2.29 11.74
CA SER A 100 14.14 2.16 10.81
C SER A 100 14.11 0.84 10.03
N GLY A 101 13.65 -0.25 10.65
CA GLY A 101 13.49 -1.56 10.01
C GLY A 101 12.29 -1.68 9.06
N ALA A 102 11.42 -0.66 8.97
CA ALA A 102 10.19 -0.74 8.17
C ALA A 102 10.48 -1.02 6.69
N ARG A 103 11.48 -0.34 6.11
CA ARG A 103 11.89 -0.54 4.71
C ARG A 103 12.24 -2.00 4.45
N GLN A 104 13.17 -2.56 5.23
CA GLN A 104 13.61 -3.94 5.08
C GLN A 104 12.47 -4.93 5.32
N ALA A 105 11.62 -4.67 6.32
CA ALA A 105 10.47 -5.52 6.60
C ALA A 105 9.48 -5.58 5.42
N ILE A 106 9.27 -4.47 4.71
CA ILE A 106 8.42 -4.43 3.52
C ILE A 106 9.02 -5.25 2.39
N LEU A 107 10.30 -5.03 2.07
CA LEU A 107 10.99 -5.73 0.99
C LEU A 107 11.05 -7.25 1.22
N GLU A 108 11.30 -7.66 2.46
CA GLU A 108 11.40 -9.06 2.84
C GLU A 108 10.05 -9.74 3.12
N SER A 109 8.94 -9.00 3.07
CA SER A 109 7.60 -9.53 3.40
C SER A 109 7.27 -10.80 2.63
N ARG A 110 7.48 -10.79 1.31
CA ARG A 110 7.28 -11.95 0.43
C ARG A 110 8.18 -13.12 0.80
N ARG A 111 9.45 -12.85 1.15
CA ARG A 111 10.38 -13.89 1.59
C ARG A 111 9.87 -14.58 2.85
N ARG A 112 9.41 -13.82 3.85
CA ARG A 112 8.91 -14.37 5.13
C ARG A 112 7.65 -15.20 4.95
N VAL A 113 6.73 -14.78 4.08
CA VAL A 113 5.52 -15.55 3.76
C VAL A 113 5.87 -16.88 3.10
N MET A 114 6.87 -16.87 2.21
CA MET A 114 7.24 -18.04 1.42
C MET A 114 8.22 -18.98 2.11
N TYR A 115 8.97 -18.49 3.11
CA TYR A 115 9.96 -19.26 3.86
C TYR A 115 9.40 -20.57 4.46
N PRO A 116 8.28 -20.57 5.22
CA PRO A 116 7.74 -21.81 5.81
C PRO A 116 7.09 -22.73 4.78
N LEU A 117 6.84 -22.24 3.56
CA LEU A 117 6.23 -23.02 2.48
C LEU A 117 7.28 -23.75 1.63
N ASN A 118 8.58 -23.52 1.87
CA ASN A 118 9.65 -24.18 1.14
C ASN A 118 10.18 -25.37 1.95
N GLU A 119 10.15 -26.57 1.37
CA GLU A 119 10.68 -27.80 1.95
C GLU A 119 12.14 -27.68 2.40
N ARG A 120 12.93 -26.84 1.72
CA ARG A 120 14.35 -26.61 2.04
C ARG A 120 14.62 -25.38 2.90
N CYS A 121 13.58 -24.62 3.30
CA CYS A 121 13.73 -23.33 4.02
C CYS A 121 14.73 -22.36 3.35
N THR A 122 14.98 -22.49 2.04
CA THR A 122 15.91 -21.61 1.32
C THR A 122 15.16 -20.42 0.73
N SER A 123 15.77 -19.25 0.71
CA SER A 123 15.13 -18.04 0.17
C SER A 123 14.83 -18.22 -1.31
N PHE A 124 13.61 -17.88 -1.75
CA PHE A 124 13.28 -17.72 -3.17
C PHE A 124 14.19 -16.64 -3.77
N SER A 125 15.32 -17.04 -4.35
CA SER A 125 16.14 -16.15 -5.15
C SER A 125 15.32 -15.78 -6.39
N LYS A 126 15.07 -14.48 -6.60
CA LYS A 126 14.51 -14.01 -7.87
C LYS A 126 15.49 -14.40 -8.96
N LYS A 127 15.23 -15.49 -9.69
CA LYS A 127 15.89 -15.71 -10.99
C LYS A 127 15.61 -14.48 -11.83
N GLY A 128 16.67 -13.77 -12.22
CA GLY A 128 16.57 -12.63 -13.13
C GLY A 128 15.74 -13.03 -14.33
N SER A 129 14.60 -12.38 -14.51
CA SER A 129 13.69 -12.73 -15.59
C SER A 129 14.33 -12.28 -16.90
N SER A 130 14.52 -13.22 -17.82
CA SER A 130 15.02 -12.99 -19.18
C SER A 130 14.09 -12.13 -20.04
N THR A 131 13.03 -11.54 -19.47
CA THR A 131 12.06 -10.70 -20.17
C THR A 131 12.70 -9.52 -20.89
N PHE A 132 13.79 -8.96 -20.36
CA PHE A 132 14.52 -7.89 -21.03
C PHE A 132 15.11 -8.34 -22.38
N LEU A 133 15.62 -9.58 -22.47
CA LEU A 133 16.12 -10.15 -23.72
C LEU A 133 14.99 -10.44 -24.72
N PHE A 134 13.82 -10.89 -24.25
CA PHE A 134 12.66 -11.13 -25.12
C PHE A 134 12.09 -9.83 -25.71
N VAL A 135 12.03 -8.75 -24.92
CA VAL A 135 11.59 -7.44 -25.42
C VAL A 135 12.58 -6.90 -26.46
N PHE A 136 13.89 -7.02 -26.21
CA PHE A 136 14.91 -6.59 -27.17
C PHE A 136 14.86 -7.41 -28.47
N PHE A 137 14.65 -8.73 -28.36
CA PHE A 137 14.48 -9.62 -29.51
C PHE A 137 13.22 -9.28 -30.32
N PHE A 138 12.11 -8.94 -29.66
CA PHE A 138 10.88 -8.53 -30.34
C PHE A 138 11.08 -7.26 -31.18
N PHE A 139 11.71 -6.21 -30.62
CA PHE A 139 12.01 -4.99 -31.37
C PHE A 139 13.03 -5.21 -32.49
N PHE A 140 14.00 -6.10 -32.28
CA PHE A 140 14.97 -6.47 -33.31
C PHE A 140 14.31 -7.17 -34.51
N VAL A 141 13.41 -8.13 -34.26
CA VAL A 141 12.64 -8.79 -35.33
C VAL A 141 11.73 -7.80 -36.06
N LEU A 142 11.10 -6.88 -35.33
CA LEU A 142 10.24 -5.85 -35.92
C LEU A 142 11.04 -4.90 -36.84
N ALA A 143 12.27 -4.53 -36.45
CA ALA A 143 13.15 -3.70 -37.26
C ALA A 143 13.62 -4.41 -38.54
N ILE A 144 13.94 -5.71 -38.45
CA ILE A 144 14.29 -6.51 -39.63
C ILE A 144 13.10 -6.65 -40.57
N ALA A 145 11.91 -6.92 -40.05
CA ALA A 145 10.69 -7.01 -40.86
C ALA A 145 10.39 -5.69 -41.58
N TYR A 146 10.57 -4.55 -40.91
CA TYR A 146 10.40 -3.23 -41.51
C TYR A 146 11.37 -2.99 -42.67
N VAL A 147 12.65 -3.32 -42.50
CA VAL A 147 13.68 -3.17 -43.55
C VAL A 147 13.41 -4.08 -44.75
N LEU A 148 12.95 -5.33 -44.52
CA LEU A 148 12.61 -6.26 -45.60
C LEU A 148 11.29 -5.91 -46.32
N SER A 149 10.37 -5.21 -45.67
CA SER A 149 9.12 -4.74 -46.28
C SER A 149 9.25 -3.42 -47.06
N GLY A 150 10.39 -2.74 -46.96
CA GLY A 150 10.68 -1.45 -47.61
C GLY A 150 11.57 -1.54 -48.86
N GLN A 151 11.89 -2.75 -49.34
CA GLN A 151 12.50 -3.04 -50.64
C GLN A 151 11.46 -3.62 -51.59
#